data_AF-A0A4P5YJW2-F1
#
_entry.id   AF-A0A4P5YJW2-F1
#
_cell.length_a   1.000
_cell.length_b   1.000
_cell.length_c   1.000
_cell.angle_alpha   90.00
_cell.angle_beta   90.00
_cell.angle_gamma   90.00
#
_symmetry.space_group_name_H-M   'P 1'
#
loop_
_entity.id
_entity.type
_entity.pdbx_description
1 polymer ?
#
loop_
_entity_poly.entity_id
_entity_poly.type
_entity_poly.pdbx_seq_one_letter_code
_entity_poly.pdbx_strand_id
1 'polypeptide(L)'
;MVSAFSIFSVSNSIIIFKAIPKGFEGTYLGVNSFMTGIGIFLGALTAGYVSNAISYSVAFIIAVSIILSSLVMFRIYLKYRLSHRIV
;
A
#
# COMPACT_ATOMS: atom_id res chain seq x y z
N MET A 1 3.61 6.73 15.18
CA MET A 1 3.62 6.72 13.70
C MET A 1 4.49 5.59 13.14
N VAL A 2 5.74 5.44 13.61
CA VAL A 2 6.69 4.40 13.10
C VAL A 2 6.22 2.96 13.35
N SER A 3 5.55 2.68 14.48
CA SER A 3 5.08 1.33 14.83
C SER A 3 3.96 0.79 13.95
N ALA A 4 2.99 1.62 13.57
CA ALA A 4 1.91 1.19 12.68
C ALA A 4 2.42 0.90 11.26
N PHE A 5 3.35 1.73 10.77
CA PHE A 5 3.98 1.54 9.48
C PHE A 5 4.87 0.28 9.44
N SER A 6 5.62 0.00 10.51
CA SER A 6 6.47 -1.20 10.57
C SER A 6 5.63 -2.47 10.58
N ILE A 7 4.53 -2.50 11.33
CA ILE A 7 3.58 -3.63 11.34
C ILE A 7 3.02 -3.87 9.93
N PHE A 8 2.59 -2.80 9.24
CA PHE A 8 2.06 -2.90 7.88
C PHE A 8 3.11 -3.41 6.89
N SER A 9 4.31 -2.83 6.90
CA SER A 9 5.38 -3.16 5.96
C SER A 9 5.86 -4.62 6.10
N VAL A 10 6.05 -5.09 7.34
CA VAL A 10 6.45 -6.48 7.61
C VAL A 10 5.33 -7.45 7.23
N SER A 11 4.08 -7.15 7.62
CA SER A 11 2.93 -8.01 7.31
C SER A 11 2.70 -8.14 5.81
N ASN A 12 2.78 -7.02 5.06
CA ASN A 12 2.61 -7.00 3.62
C ASN A 12 3.68 -7.87 2.92
N SER A 13 4.93 -7.76 3.35
CA SER A 13 6.03 -8.56 2.78
C SER A 13 5.83 -10.06 3.02
N ILE A 14 5.38 -10.46 4.21
CA ILE A 14 5.09 -11.87 4.52
C ILE A 14 3.91 -12.41 3.70
N ILE A 15 2.84 -11.62 3.53
CA ILE A 15 1.67 -12.01 2.72
C ILE A 15 2.07 -12.26 1.27
N ILE A 16 2.89 -11.36 0.71
CA ILE A 16 3.41 -11.49 -0.65
C ILE A 16 4.29 -12.73 -0.78
N PHE A 17 5.21 -12.93 0.17
CA PHE A 17 6.10 -14.10 0.17
C PHE A 17 5.31 -15.41 0.21
N LYS A 18 4.24 -15.48 0.99
CA LYS A 18 3.37 -16.67 1.07
C LYS A 18 2.50 -16.88 -0.18
N ALA A 19 2.27 -15.84 -0.97
CA ALA A 19 1.45 -15.89 -2.18
C ALA A 19 2.25 -16.24 -3.45
N ILE A 20 3.58 -16.06 -3.44
CA ILE A 20 4.43 -16.31 -4.62
C ILE A 20 4.70 -17.82 -4.79
N PRO A 21 4.60 -18.36 -6.02
CA PRO A 21 5.06 -19.72 -6.31
C PRO A 21 6.59 -19.84 -6.19
N LYS A 22 7.06 -20.92 -5.55
CA LYS A 22 8.48 -21.19 -5.31
C LYS A 22 9.28 -21.15 -6.61
N GLY A 23 10.35 -20.36 -6.65
CA GLY A 23 11.24 -20.21 -7.81
C GLY A 23 11.18 -18.85 -8.53
N PHE A 24 10.14 -18.03 -8.31
CA PHE A 24 10.02 -16.68 -8.89
C PHE A 24 10.09 -15.55 -7.86
N GLU A 25 10.52 -15.85 -6.64
CA GLU A 25 10.52 -14.92 -5.49
C GLU A 25 11.26 -13.62 -5.80
N GLY A 26 12.42 -13.68 -6.48
CA GLY A 26 13.20 -12.49 -6.85
C GLY A 26 12.44 -11.52 -7.76
N THR A 27 11.73 -12.01 -8.78
CA THR A 27 11.01 -11.15 -9.74
C THR A 27 9.80 -10.49 -9.08
N TYR A 28 8.99 -11.25 -8.34
CA TYR A 28 7.78 -10.70 -7.70
C TYR A 28 8.10 -9.77 -6.52
N LEU A 29 9.15 -10.05 -5.75
CA LEU A 29 9.65 -9.13 -4.72
C LEU A 29 10.26 -7.87 -5.33
N GLY A 30 10.92 -8.00 -6.48
CA GLY A 30 11.41 -6.87 -7.27
C GLY A 30 10.29 -5.95 -7.75
N VAL A 31 9.21 -6.52 -8.31
CA VAL A 31 8.03 -5.76 -8.74
C VAL A 31 7.35 -5.06 -7.56
N ASN A 32 7.19 -5.75 -6.42
CA ASN A 32 6.64 -5.12 -5.22
C ASN A 32 7.50 -3.92 -4.76
N SER A 33 8.83 -4.09 -4.73
CA SER A 33 9.77 -3.03 -4.32
C SER A 33 9.79 -1.86 -5.29
N PHE A 34 9.65 -2.12 -6.60
CA PHE A 34 9.52 -1.08 -7.62
C PHE A 34 8.22 -0.29 -7.43
N MET A 35 7.11 -0.99 -7.19
CA MET A 35 5.81 -0.35 -7.04
C MET A 35 5.72 0.49 -5.76
N THR A 36 6.31 0.03 -4.66
CA THR A 36 6.43 0.84 -3.43
C THR A 36 7.32 2.06 -3.67
N GLY A 37 8.43 1.91 -4.40
CA GLY A 37 9.31 3.02 -4.78
C GLY A 37 8.60 4.11 -5.59
N ILE A 38 7.86 3.73 -6.63
CA ILE A 38 7.04 4.67 -7.42
C ILE A 38 5.99 5.36 -6.54
N GLY A 39 5.31 4.60 -5.67
CA GLY A 39 4.31 5.15 -4.77
C GLY A 39 4.87 6.20 -3.82
N ILE A 40 6.06 5.96 -3.25
CA ILE A 40 6.76 6.93 -2.39
C ILE A 40 7.17 8.16 -3.19
N PHE A 41 7.72 7.97 -4.40
CA PHE A 41 8.15 9.07 -5.26
C PHE A 41 6.99 9.98 -5.68
N LEU A 42 5.91 9.40 -6.22
CA LEU A 42 4.72 10.14 -6.60
C LEU A 42 4.03 10.78 -5.40
N GLY A 43 3.99 10.08 -4.26
CA GLY A 43 3.46 10.60 -3.01
C GLY A 43 4.23 11.83 -2.53
N ALA A 44 5.56 11.80 -2.56
CA ALA A 44 6.40 12.93 -2.17
C ALA A 44 6.23 14.12 -3.14
N LEU A 45 6.19 13.86 -4.45
CA LEU A 45 6.02 14.89 -5.48
C LEU A 45 4.66 15.59 -5.34
N THR A 46 3.59 14.81 -5.22
CA THR A 46 2.21 15.33 -5.10
C THR A 46 1.99 16.02 -3.76
N ALA A 47 2.47 15.45 -2.66
CA ALA A 47 2.38 16.10 -1.34
C ALA A 47 3.16 17.42 -1.31
N GLY A 48 4.37 17.45 -1.89
CA GLY A 48 5.16 18.66 -2.03
C GLY A 48 4.43 19.75 -2.83
N TYR A 49 3.91 19.40 -4.01
CA TYR A 49 3.15 20.32 -4.84
C TYR A 49 1.88 20.85 -4.14
N VAL A 50 1.08 19.97 -3.54
CA VAL A 50 -0.17 20.34 -2.85
C VAL A 50 0.10 21.20 -1.61
N SER A 51 1.16 20.89 -0.87
CA SER A 51 1.55 21.68 0.31
C SER A 51 1.95 23.10 -0.06
N ASN A 52 2.62 23.28 -1.21
CA ASN A 52 3.05 24.58 -1.71
C ASN A 52 1.90 25.39 -2.34
N ALA A 53 0.97 24.73 -3.03
CA ALA A 53 -0.10 25.41 -3.77
C ALA A 53 -1.32 25.79 -2.91
N ILE A 54 -1.67 24.98 -1.89
CA ILE A 54 -2.94 25.14 -1.15
C ILE A 54 -2.70 25.35 0.34
N SER A 55 -2.16 24.34 1.02
CA SER A 55 -1.76 24.37 2.44
C SER A 55 -1.38 22.96 2.91
N TYR A 56 -0.58 22.89 3.97
CA TYR A 56 -0.24 21.62 4.62
C TYR A 56 -1.46 20.83 5.11
N SER A 57 -2.49 21.49 5.63
CA SER A 57 -3.69 20.81 6.14
C SER A 57 -4.42 20.01 5.06
N VAL A 58 -4.50 20.55 3.84
CA VAL A 58 -5.14 19.86 2.70
C VAL A 58 -4.31 18.64 2.27
N ALA A 59 -2.99 18.74 2.28
CA ALA A 59 -2.12 17.59 1.99
C ALA A 59 -2.33 16.44 2.99
N PHE A 60 -2.51 16.75 4.28
CA PHE A 60 -2.82 15.74 5.30
C PHE A 60 -4.20 15.10 5.10
N ILE A 61 -5.22 15.86 4.75
CA ILE A 61 -6.57 15.32 4.46
C ILE A 61 -6.52 14.35 3.28
N ILE A 62 -5.76 14.69 2.23
CA ILE A 62 -5.58 13.82 1.06
C ILE A 62 -4.87 12.53 1.48
N ALA A 63 -3.81 12.62 2.30
CA ALA A 63 -3.11 11.43 2.79
C ALA A 63 -4.02 10.50 3.62
N VAL A 64 -4.85 11.05 4.51
CA VAL A 64 -5.83 10.28 5.28
C VAL A 64 -6.86 9.60 4.36
N SER A 65 -7.32 10.31 3.34
CA SER A 65 -8.28 9.79 2.35
C SER A 65 -7.70 8.59 1.57
N ILE A 66 -6.42 8.68 1.19
CA ILE A 66 -5.72 7.58 0.50
C ILE A 66 -5.61 6.35 1.39
N ILE A 67 -5.25 6.51 2.68
CA ILE A 67 -5.16 5.39 3.63
C ILE A 67 -6.54 4.74 3.83
N LEU A 68 -7.60 5.53 3.98
CA LEU A 68 -8.96 5.02 4.11
C LEU A 68 -9.40 4.24 2.86
N SER A 69 -9.11 4.76 1.66
CA SER A 69 -9.40 4.08 0.40
C SER A 69 -8.66 2.73 0.29
N SER A 70 -7.38 2.70 0.68
CA SER A 70 -6.59 1.46 0.73
C SER A 70 -7.19 0.42 1.69
N LEU A 71 -7.67 0.86 2.85
CA LEU A 71 -8.34 -0.01 3.82
C LEU A 71 -9.64 -0.59 3.27
N VAL A 72 -10.45 0.23 2.58
CA VAL A 72 -11.68 -0.22 1.92
C VAL A 72 -11.36 -1.24 0.83
N MET A 73 -10.34 -0.99 0.00
CA MET A 73 -9.93 -1.92 -1.05
C MET A 73 -9.44 -3.25 -0.45
N PHE A 74 -8.67 -3.21 0.64
CA PHE A 74 -8.20 -4.40 1.33
C PHE A 74 -9.36 -5.21 1.96
N ARG A 75 -10.34 -4.54 2.56
CA ARG A 75 -11.57 -5.17 3.06
C ARG A 75 -12.36 -5.86 1.94
N ILE A 76 -12.48 -5.20 0.79
CA ILE A 76 -13.14 -5.75 -0.39
C ILE A 76 -12.38 -6.99 -0.88
N TYR A 77 -11.06 -6.91 -1.02
CA TYR A 77 -10.23 -8.05 -1.40
C TYR A 77 -10.42 -9.25 -0.47
N LEU A 78 -10.40 -9.04 0.86
CA LEU A 78 -10.66 -10.11 1.82
C LEU A 78 -12.05 -10.71 1.68
N LYS A 79 -13.08 -9.88 1.47
CA LYS A 79 -14.46 -10.34 1.25
C LYS A 79 -14.57 -11.22 0.00
N TYR A 80 -13.94 -10.82 -1.10
CA TYR A 80 -13.92 -11.62 -2.34
C TYR A 80 -13.10 -12.91 -2.21
N ARG A 81 -11.95 -12.88 -1.52
CA ARG A 81 -11.14 -14.08 -1.29
C ARG A 81 -11.81 -15.11 -0.37
N LEU A 82 -12.59 -14.65 0.62
CA LEU A 82 -13.39 -15.52 1.49
C LEU A 82 -14.61 -16.09 0.75
N SER A 83 -15.21 -15.33 -0.18
CA SER A 83 -16.33 -15.80 -0.99
C SER A 83 -15.95 -16.94 -1.96
N HIS A 84 -14.68 -17.03 -2.37
CA HIS A 84 -14.19 -18.10 -3.25
C HIS A 84 -13.79 -19.39 -2.51
N ARG A 85 -13.92 -19.45 -1.18
CA ARG A 85 -13.75 -20.67 -0.36
C ARG A 85 -15.07 -21.31 0.08
N ILE A 86 -16.18 -20.92 -0.55
CA ILE A 86 -17.51 -21.49 -0.29
C ILE A 86 -18.07 -22.03 -1.62
N VAL A 87 -17.37 -22.99 -2.24
CA VAL A 87 -17.93 -24.18 -2.92
C VAL A 87 -16.83 -25.23 -2.91
#